data_AF-A0A535TB90-F1
#
_entry.id   AF-A0A535TB90-F1
#
_cell.length_a   1.000
_cell.length_b   1.000
_cell.length_c   1.000
_cell.angle_alpha   90.00
_cell.angle_beta   90.00
_cell.angle_gamma   90.00
#
_symmetry.space_group_name_H-M   'P 1'
#
loop_
_entity.id
_entity.type
_entity.pdbx_description
1 polymer ?
#
loop_
_entity_poly.entity_id
_entity_poly.type
_entity_poly.pdbx_seq_one_letter_code
_entity_poly.pdbx_strand_id
1 'polypeptide(L)'
;MWEGMDEPLESGNWDLIAPSPLPYLPVSQVPREMSRADMDLVKNQFVEATRSAIRAGFDLLELHCAHGYLLASFISPLTNVRSDEYGGSLENRLRYPLEVF
;
A
#
# COMPACT_ATOMS: atom_id res chain seq x y z
N MET A 1 7.23 21.60 -15.19
CA MET A 1 5.80 21.50 -15.55
C MET A 1 5.24 20.42 -14.63
N TRP A 2 4.36 20.77 -13.70
CA TRP A 2 3.83 19.89 -12.65
C TRP A 2 2.44 19.32 -13.00
N GLU A 3 1.88 19.72 -14.14
CA GLU A 3 0.61 19.22 -14.64
C GLU A 3 0.77 17.74 -15.03
N GLY A 4 -0.12 16.90 -14.51
CA GLY A 4 -0.17 15.47 -14.84
C GLY A 4 0.80 14.54 -14.10
N MET A 5 1.51 14.98 -13.05
CA MET A 5 2.49 14.10 -12.38
C MET A 5 1.87 12.86 -11.72
N ASP A 6 0.60 12.96 -11.33
CA ASP A 6 -0.19 11.88 -10.71
C ASP A 6 -1.17 11.22 -11.71
N GLU A 7 -1.07 11.57 -12.98
CA GLU A 7 -1.86 10.93 -14.04
C GLU A 7 -1.23 9.60 -14.45
N PRO A 8 -2.04 8.57 -14.75
CA PRO A 8 -1.51 7.31 -15.23
C PRO A 8 -0.87 7.47 -16.61
N LEU A 9 0.01 6.54 -16.97
CA LEU A 9 0.55 6.48 -18.33
C LEU A 9 -0.58 6.16 -19.32
N GLU A 10 -0.48 6.66 -20.55
CA GLU A 10 -1.43 6.33 -21.62
C GLU A 10 -1.48 4.82 -21.90
N SER A 11 -0.35 4.13 -21.76
CA SER A 11 -0.24 2.68 -21.88
C SER A 11 0.95 2.14 -21.09
N GLY A 12 0.95 0.85 -20.75
CA GLY A 12 2.05 0.19 -20.05
C GLY A 12 2.09 0.38 -18.54
N ASN A 13 0.96 0.78 -17.93
CA ASN A 13 0.84 0.77 -16.47
C ASN A 13 0.99 -0.66 -15.94
N TRP A 14 1.58 -0.78 -14.75
CA TRP A 14 1.62 -2.05 -14.01
C TRP A 14 0.33 -2.26 -13.20
N ASP A 15 0.06 -3.49 -12.83
CA ASP A 15 -1.08 -3.80 -11.96
C ASP A 15 -0.88 -3.18 -10.58
N LEU A 16 -1.89 -2.43 -10.12
CA LEU A 16 -1.92 -1.83 -8.79
C LEU A 16 -2.68 -2.74 -7.83
N ILE A 17 -2.23 -2.76 -6.57
CA ILE A 17 -2.91 -3.45 -5.47
C ILE A 17 -3.19 -2.47 -4.34
N ALA A 18 -4.33 -2.63 -3.67
CA ALA A 18 -4.79 -1.76 -2.59
C ALA A 18 -5.70 -2.55 -1.62
N PRO A 19 -6.03 -2.02 -0.43
CA PRO A 19 -7.02 -2.63 0.45
C PRO A 19 -8.40 -2.76 -0.18
N SER A 20 -8.79 -1.85 -1.08
CA SER A 20 -10.08 -1.84 -1.77
C SER A 20 -9.94 -1.32 -3.21
N PRO A 21 -10.85 -1.68 -4.14
CA PRO A 21 -10.74 -1.32 -5.55
C PRO A 21 -11.26 0.11 -5.81
N LEU A 22 -10.62 1.09 -5.17
CA LEU A 22 -10.96 2.51 -5.25
C LEU A 22 -9.79 3.29 -5.92
N PRO A 23 -10.02 3.97 -7.05
CA PRO A 23 -8.98 4.76 -7.69
C PRO A 23 -8.70 6.07 -6.92
N TYR A 24 -7.47 6.60 -7.04
CA TYR A 24 -7.06 7.85 -6.39
C TYR A 24 -7.77 9.08 -6.99
N LEU A 25 -7.76 9.20 -8.32
CA LEU A 25 -8.52 10.17 -9.09
C LEU A 25 -9.46 9.46 -10.08
N PRO A 26 -10.50 10.11 -10.60
CA PRO A 26 -11.37 9.50 -11.62
C PRO A 26 -10.64 9.00 -12.87
N VAL A 27 -9.50 9.59 -13.20
CA VAL A 27 -8.65 9.19 -14.34
C VAL A 27 -7.67 8.06 -13.99
N SER A 28 -7.40 7.81 -12.70
CA SER A 28 -6.42 6.83 -12.26
C SER A 28 -6.88 5.39 -12.54
N GLN A 29 -5.91 4.49 -12.67
CA GLN A 29 -6.17 3.05 -12.71
C GLN A 29 -6.86 2.58 -11.43
N VAL A 30 -7.86 1.72 -11.57
CA VAL A 30 -8.51 1.05 -10.43
C VAL A 30 -7.58 -0.05 -9.92
N PRO A 31 -7.15 -0.01 -8.64
CA PRO A 31 -6.33 -1.06 -8.09
C PRO A 31 -7.16 -2.33 -7.87
N ARG A 32 -6.51 -3.49 -7.92
CA ARG A 32 -7.10 -4.74 -7.49
C ARG A 32 -7.10 -4.80 -5.96
N GLU A 33 -8.21 -5.28 -5.39
CA GLU A 33 -8.26 -5.58 -3.96
C GLU A 33 -7.25 -6.68 -3.59
N MET A 34 -6.43 -6.43 -2.56
CA MET A 34 -5.45 -7.39 -2.07
C MET A 34 -6.13 -8.61 -1.45
N SER A 35 -5.59 -9.79 -1.79
CA SER A 35 -5.82 -11.04 -1.09
C SER A 35 -4.84 -11.18 0.10
N ARG A 36 -5.08 -12.17 0.97
CA ARG A 36 -4.10 -12.54 2.01
C ARG A 36 -2.73 -12.89 1.43
N ALA A 37 -2.69 -13.57 0.28
CA ALA A 37 -1.45 -13.91 -0.39
C ALA A 37 -0.68 -12.67 -0.88
N ASP A 38 -1.37 -11.64 -1.37
CA ASP A 38 -0.74 -10.36 -1.73
C ASP A 38 -0.17 -9.66 -0.49
N MET A 39 -0.92 -9.67 0.61
CA MET A 39 -0.50 -9.09 1.88
C MET A 39 0.77 -9.76 2.42
N ASP A 40 0.84 -11.10 2.35
CA ASP A 40 2.03 -11.86 2.74
C ASP A 40 3.22 -11.63 1.81
N LEU A 41 2.98 -11.55 0.50
CA LEU A 41 4.03 -11.21 -0.47
C LEU A 41 4.65 -9.85 -0.16
N VAL A 42 3.83 -8.81 -0.01
CA VAL A 42 4.31 -7.45 0.26
C VAL A 42 5.02 -7.37 1.61
N LYS A 43 4.49 -8.03 2.66
CA LYS A 43 5.19 -8.12 3.96
C LYS A 43 6.57 -8.73 3.81
N ASN A 44 6.70 -9.83 3.05
CA ASN A 44 8.00 -10.45 2.78
C ASN A 44 8.92 -9.52 2.00
N GLN A 45 8.40 -8.71 1.07
CA GLN A 45 9.19 -7.70 0.36
C GLN A 45 9.71 -6.60 1.28
N PHE A 46 8.93 -6.14 2.27
CA PHE A 46 9.43 -5.25 3.32
C PHE A 46 10.55 -5.89 4.14
N VAL A 47 10.42 -7.17 4.52
CA VAL A 47 11.48 -7.91 5.24
C VAL A 47 12.75 -8.01 4.40
N GLU A 48 12.65 -8.35 3.12
CA GLU A 48 13.80 -8.43 2.22
C GLU A 48 14.44 -7.06 1.95
N ALA A 49 13.65 -6.00 1.85
CA ALA A 49 14.14 -4.63 1.73
C ALA A 49 14.94 -4.23 2.97
N THR A 50 14.42 -4.50 4.17
CA THR A 50 15.11 -4.29 5.45
C THR A 50 16.43 -5.05 5.52
N ARG A 51 16.45 -6.34 5.16
CA ARG A 51 17.69 -7.14 5.09
C ARG A 51 18.69 -6.56 4.10
N SER A 52 18.21 -6.03 2.98
CA SER A 52 19.05 -5.40 1.96
C SER A 52 19.66 -4.09 2.46
N ALA A 53 18.88 -3.28 3.19
CA ALA A 53 19.36 -2.05 3.79
C ALA A 53 20.44 -2.31 4.86
N ILE A 54 20.28 -3.36 5.68
CA ILE A 54 21.33 -3.79 6.62
C ILE A 54 22.62 -4.13 5.87
N ARG A 55 22.54 -4.92 4.79
CA ARG A 55 23.73 -5.27 3.97
C ARG A 55 24.37 -4.05 3.32
N ALA A 56 23.59 -3.03 3.00
CA ALA A 56 24.06 -1.78 2.42
C ALA A 56 24.62 -0.78 3.47
N GLY A 57 24.48 -1.08 4.77
CA GLY A 57 25.04 -0.25 5.84
C GLY A 57 24.16 0.94 6.26
N PHE A 58 22.84 0.87 6.07
CA PHE A 58 21.93 1.87 6.62
C PHE A 58 21.79 1.73 8.14
N ASP A 59 21.86 2.85 8.86
CA ASP A 59 21.72 2.90 10.33
C ASP A 59 20.27 3.13 10.81
N LEU A 60 19.37 3.54 9.91
CA LEU A 60 17.97 3.83 10.21
C LEU A 60 17.06 3.37 9.06
N LEU A 61 15.88 2.85 9.45
CA LEU A 61 14.79 2.52 8.54
C LEU A 61 13.53 3.27 8.97
N GLU A 62 12.84 3.85 8.00
CA GLU A 62 11.52 4.44 8.19
C GLU A 62 10.52 3.67 7.33
N LEU A 63 9.42 3.21 7.95
CA LEU A 63 8.31 2.60 7.21
C LEU A 63 7.37 3.70 6.71
N HIS A 64 7.19 3.77 5.38
CA HIS A 64 6.32 4.76 4.79
C HIS A 64 4.84 4.38 4.95
N CYS A 65 4.22 4.87 6.04
CA CYS A 65 2.81 4.70 6.38
C CYS A 65 2.00 6.01 6.21
N ALA A 66 2.30 6.79 5.16
CA ALA A 66 1.73 8.13 4.96
C ALA A 66 1.38 8.40 3.48
N HIS A 67 0.91 9.62 3.19
CA HIS A 67 0.68 10.15 1.85
C HIS A 67 -0.25 9.32 0.94
N GLY A 68 -1.12 8.49 1.50
CA GLY A 68 -2.10 7.70 0.72
C GLY A 68 -1.52 6.48 0.01
N TYR A 69 -0.24 6.18 0.18
CA TYR A 69 0.36 4.92 -0.29
C TYR A 69 -0.16 3.71 0.48
N LEU A 70 0.30 2.52 0.10
CA LEU A 70 -0.29 1.25 0.49
C LEU A 70 -0.67 1.14 1.98
N LEU A 71 0.29 1.30 2.89
CA LEU A 71 0.00 1.14 4.33
C LEU A 71 -0.92 2.25 4.86
N ALA A 72 -0.75 3.50 4.40
CA ALA A 72 -1.67 4.58 4.75
C ALA A 72 -3.10 4.31 4.23
N SER A 73 -3.22 3.69 3.07
CA SER A 73 -4.51 3.37 2.47
C SER A 73 -5.27 2.31 3.27
N PHE A 74 -4.58 1.37 3.94
CA PHE A 74 -5.20 0.43 4.89
C PHE A 74 -5.71 1.16 6.14
N ILE A 75 -4.96 2.16 6.62
CA ILE A 75 -5.31 2.93 7.82
C ILE A 75 -6.54 3.80 7.57
N SER A 76 -6.68 4.44 6.40
CA SER A 76 -7.78 5.38 6.16
C SER A 76 -9.11 4.67 5.86
N PRO A 77 -10.23 5.04 6.53
CA PRO A 77 -11.55 4.51 6.18
C PRO A 77 -12.08 5.04 4.83
N LEU A 78 -11.43 6.04 4.23
CA LEU A 78 -11.79 6.56 2.91
C LEU A 78 -11.30 5.66 1.77
N THR A 79 -10.25 4.88 2.02
CA THR A 79 -9.59 4.04 1.00
C THR A 79 -9.63 2.56 1.34
N ASN A 80 -9.92 2.21 2.58
CA ASN A 80 -10.14 0.83 3.02
C ASN A 80 -11.61 0.64 3.45
N VAL A 81 -12.38 0.06 2.53
CA VAL A 81 -13.80 -0.29 2.73
C VAL A 81 -14.00 -1.80 2.82
N ARG A 82 -12.94 -2.55 3.16
CA ARG A 82 -13.03 -4.01 3.33
C ARG A 82 -14.00 -4.37 4.46
N SER A 83 -14.63 -5.53 4.31
CA SER A 83 -15.54 -6.11 5.31
C SER A 83 -14.93 -7.27 6.11
N ASP A 84 -13.66 -7.60 5.86
CA ASP A 84 -12.94 -8.66 6.56
C ASP A 84 -12.17 -8.12 7.78
N GLU A 85 -11.28 -8.93 8.36
CA GLU A 85 -10.49 -8.59 9.54
C GLU A 85 -9.45 -7.48 9.30
N TYR A 86 -9.34 -6.97 8.06
CA TYR A 86 -8.44 -5.90 7.65
C TYR A 86 -9.17 -4.58 7.35
N GLY A 87 -10.50 -4.51 7.50
CA GLY A 87 -11.29 -3.30 7.31
C GLY A 87 -12.32 -3.03 8.39
N GLY A 88 -13.02 -1.89 8.26
CA GLY A 88 -14.03 -1.43 9.21
C GLY A 88 -13.43 -0.77 10.45
N SER A 89 -13.32 -1.51 11.55
CA SER A 89 -12.86 -0.97 12.84
C SER A 89 -11.44 -0.40 12.74
N LEU A 90 -11.07 0.50 13.66
CA LEU A 90 -9.70 1.02 13.72
C LEU A 90 -8.68 -0.10 13.94
N GLU A 91 -9.01 -1.07 14.79
CA GLU A 91 -8.16 -2.23 15.05
C GLU A 91 -7.88 -3.03 13.77
N ASN A 92 -8.93 -3.34 13.01
CA ASN A 92 -8.80 -4.09 11.75
C ASN A 92 -7.99 -3.31 10.71
N ARG A 93 -8.24 -2.00 10.56
CA ARG A 93 -7.49 -1.13 9.64
C ARG A 93 -6.00 -0.99 10.00
N LEU A 94 -5.67 -1.07 11.29
CA LEU A 94 -4.28 -1.08 11.76
C LEU A 94 -3.62 -2.46 11.69
N ARG A 95 -4.39 -3.54 11.56
CA ARG A 95 -3.88 -4.92 11.60
C ARG A 95 -2.77 -5.16 10.58
N TYR A 96 -2.99 -4.81 9.31
CA TYR A 96 -1.98 -5.05 8.27
C TYR A 96 -0.72 -4.17 8.42
N PRO A 97 -0.81 -2.84 8.61
CA PRO A 97 0.37 -2.03 8.92
C PRO A 97 1.19 -2.54 10.11
N LEU A 98 0.52 -3.05 11.16
CA LEU A 98 1.19 -3.63 12.32
C LEU A 98 1.77 -5.03 12.07
N GLU A 99 1.23 -5.81 11.13
CA GLU A 99 1.86 -7.06 10.66
C GLU A 99 3.16 -6.81 9.88
N VAL A 100 3.33 -5.61 9.30
CA VAL A 100 4.50 -5.22 8.50
C VAL A 100 5.60 -4.56 9.34
N PHE A 101 5.24 -3.84 10.41
CA PHE A 101 6.15 -3.15 11.32
C PHE A 101 7.04 -4.12 12.11
#